data_AF-A0A151F6V9-F1
#
_entry.id   AF-A0A151F6V9-F1
#
_cell.length_a   1.000
_cell.length_b   1.000
_cell.length_c   1.000
_cell.angle_alpha   90.00
_cell.angle_beta   90.00
_cell.angle_gamma   90.00
#
_symmetry.space_group_name_H-M   'P 1'
#
loop_
_entity.id
_entity.type
_entity.pdbx_description
1 polymer ?
#
loop_
_entity_poly.entity_id
_entity_poly.type
_entity_poly.pdbx_seq_one_letter_code
_entity_poly.pdbx_strand_id
1 'polypeptide(L)'
;MVKVNGWGQFLGLPSITVEQQAFLLIIMKNGQKGSTQEEIQQRAEEEGIYFSGAEILRQLRELEDSGLVRFSVYKSMERWYTVLEVA
;
A
#
# COMPACT_ATOMS: atom_id res chain seq x y z
N MET A 1 -37.88 0.67 14.85
CA MET A 1 -36.73 1.04 15.69
C MET A 1 -35.78 -0.15 15.70
N VAL A 2 -34.82 -0.19 14.77
CA VAL A 2 -33.91 -1.34 14.63
C VAL A 2 -32.70 -1.10 15.51
N LYS A 3 -32.52 -1.97 16.50
CA LYS A 3 -31.41 -1.97 17.45
C LYS A 3 -30.24 -2.69 16.77
N VAL A 4 -29.20 -1.95 16.39
CA VAL A 4 -27.99 -2.52 15.81
C VAL A 4 -27.04 -2.85 16.96
N ASN A 5 -26.89 -4.15 17.26
CA ASN A 5 -25.92 -4.69 18.21
C ASN A 5 -24.90 -5.53 17.42
N GLY A 6 -23.61 -5.37 17.73
CA GLY A 6 -22.49 -6.05 17.07
C GLY A 6 -22.18 -5.34 15.74
N TRP A 7 -20.96 -4.94 15.41
CA TRP A 7 -19.70 -5.68 15.44
C TRP A 7 -18.55 -4.67 15.55
N GLY A 8 -17.48 -5.00 16.29
CA GLY A 8 -16.34 -4.09 16.35
C GLY A 8 -15.23 -4.42 17.35
N GLN A 9 -15.18 -5.63 17.91
CA GLN A 9 -13.88 -6.20 18.28
C GLN A 9 -13.23 -6.70 16.99
N PHE A 10 -12.70 -5.78 16.19
CA PHE A 10 -11.76 -6.14 15.13
C PHE A 10 -10.38 -6.27 15.78
N LEU A 11 -9.78 -7.44 15.63
CA LEU A 11 -8.42 -7.76 16.02
C LEU A 11 -7.47 -6.64 15.57
N GLY A 12 -6.49 -6.28 16.41
CA GLY A 12 -5.61 -5.11 16.29
C GLY A 12 -4.72 -5.08 15.04
N LEU A 13 -5.34 -4.97 13.87
CA LEU A 13 -4.68 -4.56 12.65
C LEU A 13 -4.51 -3.04 12.71
N PRO A 14 -3.31 -2.50 12.42
CA PRO A 14 -3.15 -1.06 12.27
C PRO A 14 -4.19 -0.55 11.28
N SER A 15 -4.96 0.46 11.67
CA SER A 15 -5.93 1.07 10.76
C SER A 15 -5.17 1.71 9.60
N ILE A 16 -5.25 1.13 8.41
CA ILE A 16 -4.60 1.67 7.21
C ILE A 16 -5.26 2.98 6.78
N THR A 17 -4.45 3.97 6.41
CA THR A 17 -4.95 5.27 5.94
C THR A 17 -5.55 5.15 4.53
N VAL A 18 -6.31 6.16 4.09
CA VAL A 18 -6.83 6.22 2.71
C VAL A 18 -5.69 6.26 1.69
N GLU A 19 -4.58 6.93 2.03
CA GLU A 19 -3.38 7.02 1.19
C GLU A 19 -2.72 5.65 1.05
N GLN A 20 -2.61 4.90 2.17
CA GLN A 20 -2.10 3.54 2.17
C GLN A 20 -2.98 2.59 1.36
N GLN A 21 -4.30 2.74 1.43
CA GLN A 21 -5.24 2.00 0.59
C GLN A 21 -5.01 2.29 -0.91
N ALA A 22 -4.80 3.56 -1.28
CA ALA A 22 -4.50 3.93 -2.66
C ALA A 22 -3.21 3.27 -3.16
N PHE A 23 -2.15 3.26 -2.34
CA PHE A 23 -0.88 2.62 -2.70
C PHE A 23 -1.02 1.12 -2.85
N LEU A 24 -1.71 0.45 -1.93
CA LEU A 24 -1.99 -0.98 -2.02
C LEU A 24 -2.75 -1.31 -3.32
N LEU A 25 -3.77 -0.54 -3.67
CA LEU A 25 -4.51 -0.73 -4.93
C LEU A 25 -3.62 -0.54 -6.17
N ILE A 26 -2.76 0.48 -6.17
CA ILE A 26 -1.82 0.74 -7.27
C ILE A 26 -0.84 -0.44 -7.44
N ILE A 27 -0.29 -0.94 -6.33
CA ILE A 27 0.65 -2.08 -6.34
C ILE A 27 -0.07 -3.36 -6.77
N MET A 28 -1.26 -3.64 -6.24
CA MET A 28 -2.06 -4.82 -6.60
C MET A 28 -2.42 -4.86 -8.07
N LYS A 29 -2.71 -3.71 -8.71
CA LYS A 29 -2.99 -3.64 -10.16
C LYS A 29 -1.82 -4.15 -11.01
N ASN A 30 -0.58 -4.13 -10.51
CA ASN A 30 0.60 -4.67 -11.19
C ASN A 30 0.89 -6.14 -10.84
N GLY A 31 0.08 -6.75 -9.96
CA GLY A 31 0.18 -8.15 -9.58
C GLY A 31 1.56 -8.54 -9.06
N GLN A 32 2.03 -9.73 -9.42
CA GLN A 32 3.32 -10.26 -8.94
C GLN A 32 4.54 -9.53 -9.52
N LYS A 33 4.38 -8.71 -10.56
CA LYS A 33 5.48 -7.87 -11.07
C LYS A 33 5.90 -6.83 -10.03
N GLY A 34 4.95 -6.40 -9.20
CA GLY A 34 5.12 -5.30 -8.28
C GLY A 34 5.20 -3.95 -8.99
N SER A 35 5.45 -2.90 -8.21
CA SER A 35 5.59 -1.54 -8.69
C SER A 35 6.83 -0.88 -8.10
N THR A 36 7.50 -0.04 -8.89
CA THR A 36 8.57 0.84 -8.37
C THR A 36 7.97 2.05 -7.65
N GLN A 37 8.81 2.81 -6.95
CA GLN A 37 8.36 4.06 -6.34
C GLN A 37 7.89 5.07 -7.40
N GLU A 38 8.62 5.22 -8.51
CA GLU A 38 8.21 6.12 -9.59
C GLU A 38 6.88 5.69 -10.22
N GLU A 39 6.67 4.38 -10.46
CA GLU A 39 5.41 3.88 -11.01
C GLU A 39 4.22 4.13 -10.07
N ILE A 40 4.43 4.00 -8.76
CA ILE A 40 3.40 4.30 -7.76
C ILE A 40 3.07 5.79 -7.76
N GLN A 41 4.09 6.65 -7.81
CA GLN A 41 3.92 8.09 -7.89
C GLN A 41 3.13 8.49 -9.14
N GLN A 42 3.55 8.03 -10.31
CA GLN A 42 2.93 8.37 -11.58
C GLN A 42 1.43 7.98 -11.58
N ARG A 43 1.10 6.79 -11.08
CA ARG A 43 -0.30 6.33 -11.02
C ARG A 43 -1.13 7.08 -9.99
N ALA A 44 -0.55 7.47 -8.86
CA ALA A 44 -1.24 8.31 -7.90
C ALA A 44 -1.58 9.68 -8.51
N GLU A 45 -0.64 10.27 -9.26
CA GLU A 45 -0.83 11.54 -9.96
C GLU A 45 -1.90 11.44 -11.06
N GLU A 46 -1.96 10.32 -11.79
CA GLU A 46 -3.03 10.04 -12.78
C GLU A 46 -4.44 10.02 -12.15
N GLU A 47 -4.54 9.61 -10.88
CA GLU A 47 -5.79 9.61 -10.09
C GLU A 47 -6.02 10.95 -9.35
N GLY A 48 -5.19 11.97 -9.63
CA GLY A 48 -5.28 13.30 -9.05
C GLY A 48 -4.74 13.43 -7.62
N ILE A 49 -3.94 12.45 -7.17
CA ILE A 49 -3.35 12.41 -5.83
C ILE A 49 -1.85 12.68 -5.91
N TYR A 50 -1.40 13.78 -5.31
CA TYR A 50 -0.01 14.22 -5.39
C TYR A 50 0.72 13.94 -4.08
N PHE A 51 1.76 13.10 -4.16
CA PHE A 51 2.64 12.81 -3.03
C PHE A 51 4.07 13.18 -3.36
N SER A 52 4.81 13.69 -2.37
CA SER A 52 6.26 13.82 -2.50
C SER A 52 6.92 12.44 -2.47
N GLY A 53 8.07 12.27 -3.14
CA GLY A 53 8.81 11.00 -3.11
C GLY A 53 9.19 10.57 -1.68
N ALA A 54 9.43 11.51 -0.76
CA ALA A 54 9.70 11.20 0.65
C ALA A 54 8.46 10.64 1.36
N GLU A 55 7.29 11.19 1.07
CA GLU A 55 6.02 10.72 1.63
C GLU A 55 5.65 9.34 1.10
N ILE A 56 5.82 9.10 -0.20
CA ILE A 56 5.62 7.77 -0.79
C ILE A 56 6.52 6.74 -0.09
N LEU A 57 7.82 7.06 0.06
CA LEU A 57 8.77 6.18 0.72
C LEU A 57 8.40 5.90 2.19
N ARG A 58 7.92 6.91 2.93
CA ARG A 58 7.48 6.76 4.32
C ARG A 58 6.31 5.76 4.41
N GLN A 59 5.29 5.95 3.59
CA GLN A 59 4.11 5.09 3.58
C GLN A 59 4.44 3.65 3.15
N LEU A 60 5.33 3.48 2.16
CA LEU A 60 5.77 2.14 1.73
C LEU A 60 6.54 1.40 2.83
N ARG A 61 7.32 2.11 3.66
CA ARG A 61 7.96 1.51 4.84
C ARG A 61 6.95 1.09 5.89
N GLU A 62 5.92 1.91 6.15
CA GLU A 62 4.85 1.54 7.09
C GLU A 62 4.04 0.32 6.60
N LEU A 63 3.81 0.23 5.30
CA LEU A 63 3.20 -0.94 4.68
C LEU A 63 4.11 -2.19 4.71
N GLU A 64 5.43 -2.00 4.64
CA GLU A 64 6.40 -3.08 4.82
C GLU A 64 6.45 -3.56 6.28
N ASP A 65 6.54 -2.63 7.24
CA ASP A 65 6.60 -2.92 8.67
C ASP A 65 5.32 -3.61 9.18
N SER A 66 4.18 -3.33 8.55
CA SER A 66 2.90 -4.00 8.81
C SER A 66 2.75 -5.36 8.10
N GLY A 67 3.71 -5.74 7.26
CA GLY A 67 3.69 -7.01 6.52
C GLY A 67 2.65 -7.06 5.40
N LEU A 68 2.16 -5.91 4.94
CA LEU A 68 1.21 -5.84 3.82
C LEU A 68 1.92 -5.79 2.45
N VAL A 69 3.13 -5.25 2.44
CA VAL A 69 3.97 -5.13 1.25
C VAL A 69 5.34 -5.72 1.53
N ARG A 70 5.96 -6.32 0.52
CA ARG A 70 7.39 -6.65 0.51
C ARG A 70 8.07 -5.86 -0.60
N PHE A 71 9.30 -5.41 -0.37
CA PHE A 71 10.16 -5.00 -1.48
C PHE A 71 11.14 -6.10 -1.88
N SER A 72 11.50 -6.10 -3.15
CA SER A 72 12.66 -6.82 -3.69
C SER A 72 13.57 -5.84 -4.40
N VAL A 73 14.87 -6.13 -4.44
CA VAL A 73 15.85 -5.33 -5.16
C VAL A 73 16.29 -6.10 -6.38
N TYR A 74 16.11 -5.52 -7.56
CA TYR A 74 16.65 -6.08 -8.80
C TYR A 74 17.91 -5.32 -9.23
N LYS A 75 18.65 -5.87 -10.20
CA LYS A 75 20.03 -5.52 -10.65
C LYS A 75 20.42 -4.03 -10.71
N SER A 76 19.46 -3.10 -10.70
CA SER A 76 19.59 -1.64 -10.69
C SER A 76 19.61 -0.97 -9.30
N MET A 77 19.58 -1.73 -8.19
CA MET A 77 19.31 -1.22 -6.82
C MET A 77 17.89 -0.62 -6.63
N GLU A 78 17.06 -0.68 -7.67
CA GLU A 78 15.68 -0.22 -7.62
C GLU A 78 14.82 -1.17 -6.78
N ARG A 79 13.96 -0.59 -5.95
CA ARG A 79 13.03 -1.33 -5.08
C ARG A 79 11.70 -1.55 -5.80
N TRP A 80 11.31 -2.82 -5.88
CA TRP A 80 10.06 -3.27 -6.45
C TRP A 80 9.16 -3.78 -5.32
N TYR A 81 8.00 -3.15 -5.15
CA TYR A 81 7.05 -3.42 -4.07
C TYR A 81 5.93 -4.34 -4.56
N THR A 82 5.63 -5.40 -3.82
CA THR A 82 4.52 -6.33 -4.08
C THR A 82 3.62 -6.44 -2.85
N VAL A 83 2.29 -6.47 -3.07
CA VAL A 83 1.35 -6.78 -1.99
C VAL A 83 1.42 -8.27 -1.67
N LEU A 84 1.47 -8.58 -0.37
CA LEU A 84 1.42 -9.95 0.11
C LEU A 84 -0.05 -10.38 0.19
N GLU A 85 -0.43 -11.42 -0.57
CA GLU A 85 -1.74 -12.04 -0.40
C GLU A 85 -1.84 -12.61 1.02
N VAL A 86 -2.85 -12.18 1.76
CA VAL A 86 -3.19 -12.80 3.04
C VAL A 86 -3.96 -14.09 2.71
N ALA A 87 -3.31 -15.23 2.93
CA ALA A 87 -3.89 -16.56 2.76
C ALA A 87 -4.98 -16.87 3.80
#